data_AF-A0A7V2SPC3-F1
#
_entry.id   AF-A0A7V2SPC3-F1
#
_cell.length_a   1.000
_cell.length_b   1.000
_cell.length_c   1.000
_cell.angle_alpha   90.00
_cell.angle_beta   90.00
_cell.angle_gamma   90.00
#
_symmetry.space_group_name_H-M   'P 1'
#
loop_
_entity.id
_entity.type
_entity.pdbx_description
1 polymer ?
#
loop_
_entity_poly.entity_id
_entity_poly.type
_entity_poly.pdbx_seq_one_letter_code
_entity_poly.pdbx_strand_id
1 'polypeptide(L)'
;MTDETKGTRLAGRRKSRRSGGGAEARRALRSGGSVTQLTYIKRQIPVFEVLGEEGLQLIEANAEKVLAETGIDFREDAEALEMWKAAGADVRGGRVRFPKGLLRKLIKTAPKQFTQHARNPARSVEIGGNNTVFAPVYGPPFVRDLEGGRRYATIEDFR
;
A
#
# COMPACT_ATOMS: atom_id res chain seq x y z
N MET A 1 38.75 -26.29 86.43
CA MET A 1 39.95 -25.47 86.72
C MET A 1 40.57 -25.12 85.38
N THR A 2 40.37 -23.87 84.95
CA THR A 2 41.15 -23.05 83.98
C THR A 2 41.42 -23.63 82.57
N ASP A 3 41.26 -22.93 81.45
CA ASP A 3 41.22 -21.49 81.20
C ASP A 3 40.59 -21.20 79.83
N GLU A 4 40.07 -19.99 79.69
CA GLU A 4 39.45 -19.40 78.51
C GLU A 4 40.45 -19.17 77.36
N THR A 5 39.95 -19.13 76.12
CA THR A 5 40.42 -18.11 75.16
C THR A 5 39.25 -17.63 74.30
N LYS A 6 38.91 -16.35 74.49
CA LYS A 6 37.87 -15.59 73.82
C LYS A 6 38.30 -15.15 72.42
N GLY A 7 37.36 -15.14 71.48
CA GLY A 7 37.41 -14.42 70.21
C GLY A 7 36.04 -13.81 69.86
N THR A 8 35.84 -12.55 70.21
CA THR A 8 34.84 -11.57 69.72
C THR A 8 34.99 -11.30 68.20
N ARG A 9 34.06 -10.79 67.36
CA ARG A 9 32.74 -10.11 67.45
C ARG A 9 32.15 -9.97 66.01
N LEU A 10 30.82 -9.81 65.95
CA LEU A 10 30.01 -8.92 65.06
C LEU A 10 29.72 -9.23 63.57
N ALA A 11 28.41 -9.46 63.34
CA ALA A 11 27.49 -8.76 62.43
C ALA A 11 27.63 -8.86 60.90
N GLY A 12 26.52 -9.22 60.24
CA GLY A 12 26.36 -8.96 58.79
C GLY A 12 25.17 -9.64 58.12
N ARG A 13 23.94 -9.22 58.44
CA ARG A 13 22.75 -9.53 57.63
C ARG A 13 22.95 -8.96 56.23
N ARG A 14 23.06 -9.80 55.19
CA ARG A 14 23.03 -9.33 53.79
C ARG A 14 22.14 -10.21 52.91
N LYS A 15 20.88 -9.79 52.84
CA LYS A 15 19.88 -10.20 51.86
C LYS A 15 20.36 -9.72 50.48
N SER A 16 21.12 -10.51 49.72
CA SER A 16 21.46 -10.17 48.33
C SER A 16 20.29 -10.50 47.41
N ARG A 17 19.36 -9.53 47.30
CA ARG A 17 18.47 -9.42 46.13
C ARG A 17 19.32 -9.06 44.93
N ARG A 18 19.61 -10.01 44.05
CA ARG A 18 20.06 -9.87 42.64
C ARG A 18 19.92 -11.27 42.05
N SER A 19 19.04 -11.57 41.09
CA SER A 19 18.84 -10.89 39.82
C SER A 19 17.47 -11.23 39.22
N GLY A 20 16.56 -10.25 39.13
CA GLY A 20 15.27 -10.41 38.44
C GLY A 20 15.18 -9.67 37.09
N GLY A 21 16.08 -8.73 36.80
CA GLY A 21 15.92 -7.82 35.66
C GLY A 21 16.45 -8.32 34.31
N GLY A 22 17.28 -9.38 34.28
CA GLY A 22 17.94 -9.81 33.05
C GLY A 22 16.99 -10.52 32.07
N ALA A 23 16.04 -11.29 32.58
CA ALA A 23 15.04 -11.96 31.74
C ALA A 23 14.01 -10.98 31.19
N GLU A 24 13.57 -10.02 32.01
CA GLU A 24 12.67 -8.94 31.61
C GLU A 24 13.32 -7.99 30.60
N ALA A 25 14.57 -7.56 30.82
CA ALA A 25 15.30 -6.72 29.87
C ALA A 25 15.53 -7.42 28.51
N ARG A 26 15.84 -8.72 28.52
CA ARG A 26 15.94 -9.53 27.29
C ARG A 26 14.60 -9.72 26.60
N ARG A 27 13.50 -9.79 27.36
CA ARG A 27 12.13 -9.90 26.82
C ARG A 27 11.68 -8.55 26.24
N ALA A 28 12.02 -7.43 26.88
CA ALA A 28 11.79 -6.06 26.40
C ALA A 28 12.58 -5.74 25.11
N LEU A 29 13.82 -6.21 25.01
CA LEU A 29 14.65 -6.10 23.79
C LEU A 29 14.09 -6.92 22.62
N ARG A 30 13.43 -8.06 22.90
CA ARG A 30 12.77 -8.89 21.88
C ARG A 30 11.38 -8.37 21.50
N SER A 31 10.68 -7.70 22.40
CA SER A 31 9.39 -7.05 22.13
C SER A 31 9.54 -5.65 21.52
N GLY A 32 10.76 -5.12 21.42
CA GLY A 32 11.04 -3.72 21.08
C GLY A 32 11.49 -3.45 19.65
N GLY A 33 11.39 -4.42 18.74
CA GLY A 33 11.69 -4.21 17.33
C GLY A 33 10.46 -3.78 16.54
N SER A 34 9.79 -2.68 16.91
CA SER A 34 8.79 -2.15 15.98
C SER A 34 9.54 -1.64 14.76
N VAL A 35 9.40 -2.32 13.61
CA VAL A 35 9.85 -1.76 12.34
C VAL A 35 9.15 -0.41 12.21
N THR A 36 9.92 0.67 12.17
CA THR A 36 9.37 2.01 11.94
C THR A 36 8.70 1.99 10.58
N GLN A 37 7.36 2.04 10.60
CA GLN A 37 6.58 2.07 9.37
C GLN A 37 6.65 3.49 8.79
N LEU A 38 7.38 3.63 7.69
CA LEU A 38 7.40 4.87 6.92
C LEU A 38 6.05 5.09 6.24
N THR A 39 5.72 6.37 6.02
CA THR A 39 4.58 6.75 5.18
C THR A 39 4.93 6.65 3.69
N TYR A 40 4.03 7.11 2.83
CA TYR A 40 4.24 7.17 1.39
C TYR A 40 5.43 8.07 1.02
N ILE A 41 6.07 7.77 -0.11
CA ILE A 41 7.25 8.48 -0.59
C ILE A 41 6.83 9.79 -1.23
N LYS A 42 7.54 10.88 -0.91
CA LYS A 42 7.48 12.17 -1.62
C LYS A 42 8.73 12.32 -2.46
N ARG A 43 8.64 12.08 -3.77
CA ARG A 43 9.79 12.10 -4.68
C ARG A 43 10.44 13.48 -4.69
N GLN A 44 11.77 13.51 -4.53
CA GLN A 44 12.62 14.69 -4.67
C GLN A 44 13.44 14.68 -5.97
N ILE A 45 13.17 13.70 -6.82
CA ILE A 45 13.79 13.52 -8.13
C ILE A 45 12.73 13.69 -9.23
N PRO A 46 13.12 14.18 -10.42
CA PRO A 46 12.20 14.29 -11.55
C PRO A 46 11.71 12.91 -12.02
N VAL A 47 10.62 12.92 -12.79
CA VAL A 47 10.22 11.73 -13.56
C VAL A 47 11.15 11.56 -14.76
N PHE A 48 11.37 10.32 -15.18
CA PHE A 48 12.11 10.04 -16.40
C PHE A 48 11.12 9.98 -17.58
N GLU A 49 11.31 10.86 -18.55
CA GLU A 49 10.44 10.99 -19.72
C GLU A 49 11.08 10.30 -20.93
N VAL A 50 10.37 9.31 -21.48
CA VAL A 50 10.84 8.53 -22.64
C VAL A 50 10.33 9.05 -23.98
N LEU A 51 9.32 9.92 -23.96
CA LEU A 51 8.72 10.55 -25.15
C LEU A 51 8.80 12.07 -25.01
N GLY A 52 9.09 12.75 -26.11
CA GLY A 52 8.88 14.20 -26.24
C GLY A 52 7.44 14.55 -26.62
N GLU A 53 7.16 15.84 -26.73
CA GLU A 53 5.81 16.38 -26.96
C GLU A 53 5.12 15.84 -28.22
N GLU A 54 5.84 15.76 -29.35
CA GLU A 54 5.30 15.22 -30.60
C GLU A 54 4.83 13.76 -30.44
N GLY A 55 5.62 12.95 -29.74
CA GLY A 55 5.29 11.54 -29.46
C GLY A 55 4.06 11.40 -28.56
N LEU A 56 3.93 12.27 -27.55
CA LEU A 56 2.75 12.30 -26.69
C LEU A 56 1.49 12.66 -27.49
N GLN A 57 1.54 13.73 -28.28
CA GLN A 57 0.42 14.17 -29.12
C GLN A 57 0.01 13.10 -30.14
N LEU A 58 0.98 12.39 -30.74
CA LEU A 58 0.71 11.30 -31.66
C LEU A 58 -0.07 10.16 -30.99
N ILE A 59 0.35 9.75 -29.78
CA ILE A 59 -0.33 8.70 -29.01
C ILE A 59 -1.74 9.16 -28.60
N GLU A 60 -1.89 10.39 -28.09
CA GLU A 60 -3.20 10.93 -27.69
C GLU A 60 -4.17 10.99 -28.88
N ALA A 61 -3.73 11.49 -30.04
CA ALA A 61 -4.54 11.60 -31.25
C ALA A 61 -4.98 10.22 -31.78
N ASN A 62 -4.07 9.24 -31.76
CA ASN A 62 -4.39 7.87 -32.19
C ASN A 62 -5.32 7.15 -31.21
N ALA A 63 -5.16 7.38 -29.90
CA ALA A 63 -6.08 6.85 -28.89
C ALA A 63 -7.49 7.42 -29.08
N GLU A 64 -7.64 8.74 -29.31
CA GLU A 64 -8.94 9.34 -29.65
C GLU A 64 -9.55 8.73 -30.92
N LYS A 65 -8.73 8.48 -31.95
CA LYS A 65 -9.18 7.86 -33.19
C LYS A 65 -9.75 6.46 -32.94
N VAL A 66 -9.03 5.61 -32.20
CA VAL A 66 -9.50 4.27 -31.83
C VAL A 66 -10.82 4.34 -31.04
N LEU A 67 -10.93 5.27 -30.09
CA LEU A 67 -12.12 5.42 -29.26
C LEU A 67 -13.34 5.93 -30.06
N ALA A 68 -13.11 6.78 -31.07
CA ALA A 68 -14.17 7.30 -31.93
C ALA A 68 -14.61 6.31 -33.03
N GLU A 69 -13.66 5.64 -33.68
CA GLU A 69 -13.93 4.78 -34.85
C GLU A 69 -14.20 3.32 -34.46
N THR A 70 -13.49 2.79 -33.45
CA THR A 70 -13.63 1.40 -33.01
C THR A 70 -14.54 1.28 -31.79
N GLY A 71 -14.27 2.09 -30.75
CA GLY A 71 -15.02 2.09 -29.48
C GLY A 71 -14.61 0.98 -28.49
N ILE A 72 -15.34 0.88 -27.38
CA ILE A 72 -15.15 -0.09 -26.30
C ILE A 72 -16.47 -0.82 -26.03
N ASP A 73 -16.41 -2.13 -25.75
CA ASP A 73 -17.58 -2.88 -25.30
C ASP A 73 -17.84 -2.65 -23.80
N PHE A 74 -19.06 -2.25 -23.46
CA PHE A 74 -19.61 -2.29 -22.10
C PHE A 74 -20.63 -3.43 -22.07
N ARG A 75 -20.24 -4.55 -21.45
CA ARG A 75 -20.97 -5.83 -21.53
C ARG A 75 -21.86 -6.01 -20.32
N GLU A 76 -23.09 -6.46 -20.57
CA GLU A 76 -24.06 -6.85 -19.53
C GLU A 76 -24.35 -5.75 -18.50
N ASP A 77 -24.23 -4.48 -18.92
CA ASP A 77 -24.40 -3.31 -18.06
C ASP A 77 -25.23 -2.24 -18.77
N ALA A 78 -26.55 -2.33 -18.63
CA ALA A 78 -27.49 -1.40 -19.26
C ALA A 78 -27.38 0.01 -18.66
N GLU A 79 -27.04 0.13 -17.38
CA GLU A 79 -26.88 1.42 -16.70
C GLU A 79 -25.70 2.20 -17.28
N ALA A 80 -24.54 1.56 -17.44
CA ALA A 80 -23.37 2.18 -18.05
C ALA A 80 -23.64 2.64 -19.49
N LEU A 81 -24.36 1.84 -20.28
CA LEU A 81 -24.72 2.20 -21.65
C LEU A 81 -25.60 3.46 -21.70
N GLU A 82 -26.60 3.56 -20.82
CA GLU A 82 -27.44 4.76 -20.74
C GLU A 82 -26.66 5.98 -20.23
N MET A 83 -25.76 5.82 -19.26
CA MET A 83 -24.87 6.91 -18.81
C MET A 83 -24.01 7.44 -19.97
N TRP A 84 -23.45 6.56 -20.80
CA TRP A 84 -22.64 6.96 -21.94
C TRP A 84 -23.46 7.68 -23.02
N LYS A 85 -24.64 7.16 -23.32
CA LYS A 85 -25.57 7.79 -24.25
C LYS A 85 -25.98 9.18 -23.77
N ALA A 86 -26.31 9.33 -22.49
CA ALA A 86 -26.63 10.62 -21.87
C ALA A 86 -25.43 11.59 -21.88
N ALA A 87 -24.20 11.08 -21.76
CA ALA A 87 -22.97 11.86 -21.90
C ALA A 87 -22.65 12.27 -23.35
N GLY A 88 -23.38 11.75 -24.34
CA GLY A 88 -23.22 12.08 -25.76
C GLY A 88 -22.33 11.11 -26.55
N ALA A 89 -22.10 9.90 -26.04
CA ALA A 89 -21.45 8.83 -26.81
C ALA A 89 -22.41 8.17 -27.81
N ASP A 90 -21.87 7.59 -28.88
CA ASP A 90 -22.63 6.77 -29.84
C ASP A 90 -22.66 5.32 -29.34
N VAL A 91 -23.84 4.86 -28.93
CA VAL A 91 -24.05 3.53 -28.32
C VAL A 91 -24.80 2.63 -29.32
N ARG A 92 -24.19 1.50 -29.68
CA ARG A 92 -24.75 0.51 -30.63
C ARG A 92 -24.66 -0.89 -30.04
N GLY A 93 -25.78 -1.40 -29.51
CA GLY A 93 -25.75 -2.63 -28.71
C GLY A 93 -24.87 -2.42 -27.47
N GLY A 94 -23.91 -3.31 -27.24
CA GLY A 94 -22.92 -3.16 -26.15
C GLY A 94 -21.68 -2.32 -26.52
N ARG A 95 -21.57 -1.84 -27.77
CA ARG A 95 -20.41 -1.05 -28.22
C ARG A 95 -20.66 0.44 -28.00
N VAL A 96 -19.71 1.10 -27.32
CA VAL A 96 -19.71 2.55 -27.10
C VAL A 96 -18.56 3.20 -27.88
N ARG A 97 -18.88 4.19 -28.72
CA ARG A 97 -17.92 5.03 -29.44
C ARG A 97 -17.95 6.44 -28.89
N PHE A 98 -16.77 7.01 -28.71
CA PHE A 98 -16.61 8.29 -28.02
C PHE A 98 -16.23 9.38 -29.01
N PRO A 99 -17.07 10.42 -29.21
CA PRO A 99 -16.68 11.58 -29.99
C PRO A 99 -15.37 12.18 -29.46
N LYS A 100 -14.53 12.69 -30.37
CA LYS A 100 -13.26 13.33 -30.01
C LYS A 100 -13.48 14.44 -28.97
N GLY A 101 -12.59 14.52 -27.98
CA GLY A 101 -12.69 15.47 -26.88
C GLY A 101 -13.75 15.17 -25.80
N LEU A 102 -14.69 14.23 -26.00
CA LEU A 102 -15.71 13.90 -24.98
C LEU A 102 -15.05 13.44 -23.67
N LEU A 103 -14.17 12.45 -23.76
CA LEU A 103 -13.50 11.90 -22.58
C LEU A 103 -12.59 12.94 -21.91
N ARG A 104 -11.87 13.75 -22.71
CA ARG A 104 -11.03 14.84 -22.20
C ARG A 104 -11.87 15.92 -21.50
N LYS A 105 -13.13 16.14 -21.91
CA LYS A 105 -14.06 17.03 -21.21
C LYS A 105 -14.52 16.43 -19.88
N LEU A 106 -14.95 15.16 -19.88
CA LEU A 106 -15.48 14.48 -18.69
C LEU A 106 -14.42 14.36 -17.59
N ILE A 107 -13.19 13.99 -17.96
CA ILE A 107 -12.09 13.75 -17.00
C ILE A 107 -11.62 15.03 -16.27
N LYS A 108 -12.00 16.23 -16.73
CA LYS A 108 -11.64 17.49 -16.06
C LYS A 108 -12.19 17.61 -14.64
N THR A 109 -13.25 16.86 -14.33
CA THR A 109 -13.84 16.83 -12.99
C THR A 109 -13.10 15.89 -12.04
N ALA A 110 -12.21 15.03 -12.55
CA ALA A 110 -11.43 14.13 -11.72
C ALA A 110 -10.35 14.91 -10.93
N PRO A 111 -10.19 14.65 -9.63
CA PRO A 111 -9.17 15.32 -8.84
C PRO A 111 -7.76 14.86 -9.26
N LYS A 112 -6.81 15.80 -9.33
CA LYS A 112 -5.40 15.48 -9.61
C LYS A 112 -4.71 14.81 -8.43
N GLN A 113 -5.20 15.07 -7.22
CA GLN A 113 -4.70 14.51 -5.95
C GLN A 113 -5.87 14.31 -5.00
N PHE A 114 -5.83 13.25 -4.19
CA PHE A 114 -6.79 13.01 -3.12
C PHE A 114 -6.16 12.17 -2.00
N THR A 115 -6.69 12.34 -0.79
CA THR A 115 -6.29 11.53 0.36
C THR A 115 -7.06 10.20 0.39
N GLN A 116 -6.32 9.09 0.41
CA GLN A 116 -6.87 7.79 0.78
C GLN A 116 -6.75 7.62 2.30
N HIS A 117 -7.88 7.69 2.98
CA HIS A 117 -7.94 7.64 4.43
C HIS A 117 -7.75 6.22 4.98
N ALA A 118 -6.90 6.09 6.00
CA ALA A 118 -6.70 4.86 6.75
C ALA A 118 -7.43 4.90 8.10
N ARG A 119 -7.75 3.72 8.66
CA ARG A 119 -8.36 3.58 10.00
C ARG A 119 -7.55 4.28 11.08
N ASN A 120 -6.21 4.20 10.99
CA ASN A 120 -5.32 5.08 11.74
C ASN A 120 -5.00 6.29 10.85
N PRO A 121 -5.45 7.51 11.18
CA PRO A 121 -5.25 8.69 10.33
C PRO A 121 -3.78 8.97 10.00
N ALA A 122 -2.84 8.62 10.90
CA ALA A 122 -1.40 8.77 10.67
C ALA A 122 -0.85 7.86 9.55
N ARG A 123 -1.65 6.90 9.07
CA ARG A 123 -1.35 6.01 7.94
C ARG A 123 -2.14 6.35 6.67
N SER A 124 -2.88 7.46 6.66
CA SER A 124 -3.52 7.95 5.44
C SER A 124 -2.45 8.35 4.42
N VAL A 125 -2.74 8.15 3.13
CA VAL A 125 -1.79 8.41 2.05
C VAL A 125 -2.39 9.37 1.03
N GLU A 126 -1.53 10.13 0.36
CA GLU A 126 -1.94 11.03 -0.72
C GLU A 126 -1.70 10.36 -2.08
N ILE A 127 -2.75 10.22 -2.89
CA ILE A 127 -2.69 9.64 -4.24
C ILE A 127 -2.55 10.77 -5.26
N GLY A 128 -1.57 10.65 -6.15
CA GLY A 128 -1.27 11.65 -7.19
C GLY A 128 -0.09 12.56 -6.85
N GLY A 129 0.23 13.50 -7.75
CA GLY A 129 1.35 14.43 -7.60
C GLY A 129 2.73 13.75 -7.62
N ASN A 130 3.63 14.20 -6.74
CA ASN A 130 4.96 13.62 -6.58
C ASN A 130 5.02 12.47 -5.56
N ASN A 131 3.86 11.90 -5.22
CA ASN A 131 3.75 10.86 -4.21
C ASN A 131 3.88 9.47 -4.83
N THR A 132 4.39 8.52 -4.07
CA THR A 132 4.44 7.10 -4.44
C THR A 132 4.00 6.25 -3.25
N VAL A 133 2.97 5.43 -3.47
CA VAL A 133 2.39 4.52 -2.49
C VAL A 133 2.62 3.09 -2.99
N PHE A 134 3.16 2.23 -2.13
CA PHE A 134 3.31 0.81 -2.45
C PHE A 134 2.17 -0.01 -1.83
N ALA A 135 1.62 -0.92 -2.62
CA ALA A 135 0.64 -1.89 -2.18
C ALA A 135 1.15 -3.32 -2.47
N PRO A 136 0.72 -4.33 -1.70
CA PRO A 136 1.01 -5.73 -2.03
C PRO A 136 0.39 -6.15 -3.36
N VAL A 137 0.78 -7.35 -3.81
CA VAL A 137 0.24 -7.98 -5.02
C VAL A 137 -1.28 -8.20 -4.91
N TYR A 138 -1.99 -8.10 -6.04
CA TYR A 138 -3.43 -8.33 -6.12
C TYR A 138 -3.75 -9.45 -7.12
N GLY A 139 -4.52 -10.45 -6.69
CA GLY A 139 -5.09 -11.47 -7.58
C GLY A 139 -4.44 -12.87 -7.64
N PRO A 140 -3.19 -13.14 -7.22
CA PRO A 140 -2.64 -14.49 -7.30
C PRO A 140 -3.50 -15.53 -6.55
N PRO A 141 -3.99 -16.59 -7.22
CA PRO A 141 -4.69 -17.68 -6.56
C PRO A 141 -3.74 -18.71 -5.96
N PHE A 142 -2.43 -18.58 -6.22
CA PHE A 142 -1.38 -19.45 -5.71
C PHE A 142 -0.36 -18.65 -4.91
N VAL A 143 0.13 -19.27 -3.85
CA VAL A 143 1.27 -18.78 -3.06
C VAL A 143 2.46 -19.71 -3.25
N ARG A 144 3.64 -19.18 -2.92
CA ARG A 144 4.87 -19.97 -2.83
C ARG A 144 5.54 -19.72 -1.50
N ASP A 145 5.75 -20.77 -0.72
CA ASP A 145 6.48 -20.73 0.54
C ASP A 145 7.72 -21.64 0.49
N LEU A 146 8.52 -21.61 1.56
CA LEU A 146 9.80 -22.33 1.65
C LEU A 146 9.62 -23.83 1.91
N GLU A 147 8.47 -24.27 2.43
CA GLU A 147 8.24 -25.65 2.86
C GLU A 147 7.36 -26.44 1.87
N GLY A 148 6.19 -25.89 1.53
CA GLY A 148 5.16 -26.49 0.70
C GLY A 148 5.25 -26.16 -0.80
N GLY A 149 6.23 -25.36 -1.23
CA GLY A 149 6.40 -25.04 -2.64
C GLY A 149 5.23 -24.20 -3.18
N ARG A 150 4.71 -24.51 -4.39
CA ARG A 150 3.58 -23.78 -5.00
C ARG A 150 2.26 -24.48 -4.68
N ARG A 151 1.34 -23.77 -4.03
CA ARG A 151 0.01 -24.28 -3.64
C ARG A 151 -1.07 -23.21 -3.80
N TYR A 152 -2.35 -23.59 -3.76
CA TYR A 152 -3.43 -22.62 -3.70
C TYR A 152 -3.31 -21.75 -2.43
N ALA A 153 -3.63 -20.47 -2.59
CA ALA A 153 -3.70 -19.53 -1.48
C ALA A 153 -4.86 -19.91 -0.54
N THR A 154 -4.65 -19.77 0.76
CA THR A 154 -5.70 -19.87 1.77
C THR A 154 -5.97 -18.50 2.40
N ILE A 155 -7.00 -18.39 3.24
CA ILE A 155 -7.28 -17.14 3.97
C ILE A 155 -6.17 -16.81 4.97
N GLU A 156 -5.44 -17.81 5.45
CA GLU A 156 -4.27 -17.64 6.31
C GLU A 156 -3.13 -16.94 5.58
N ASP A 157 -2.92 -17.20 4.28
CA ASP A 157 -1.89 -16.50 3.49
C ASP A 157 -2.24 -15.02 3.24
N PHE A 158 -3.52 -14.66 3.30
CA PHE A 158 -4.00 -13.30 3.10
C PHE A 158 -3.85 -12.41 4.35
N ARG A 159 -3.83 -13.01 5.55
CA ARG A 159 -3.81 -12.31 6.85
C ARG A 159 -2.43 -11.80 7.22
#